data_AF-A0A8S0R0Y2-F1
#
_entry.id   AF-A0A8S0R0Y2-F1
#
_cell.length_a   1.000
_cell.length_b   1.000
_cell.length_c   1.000
_cell.angle_alpha   90.00
_cell.angle_beta   90.00
_cell.angle_gamma   90.00
#
_symmetry.space_group_name_H-M   'P 1'
#
loop_
_entity.id
_entity.type
_entity.pdbx_description
1 polymer ?
#
loop_
_entity_poly.entity_id
_entity_poly.type
_entity_poly.pdbx_seq_one_letter_code
_entity_poly.pdbx_strand_id
1 'polypeptide(L)' 'RMNTYEGDLVAKIYYAKRKIVWEILQRPLKCKIETQWSDIIGIRAIMPPNREGTLEIE' A
#
# COMPACT_ATOMS: atom_id res chain seq x y z
N ARG A 1 9.41 7.25 21.28
CA ARG A 1 9.23 8.31 20.26
C ARG A 1 7.80 8.15 19.73
N MET A 2 6.86 9.00 20.15
CA MET A 2 5.47 8.94 19.65
C MET A 2 5.48 9.46 18.22
N ASN A 3 5.19 8.58 17.27
CA ASN A 3 5.04 8.96 15.88
C ASN A 3 3.65 9.56 15.67
N THR A 4 3.61 10.83 15.33
CA THR A 4 2.44 11.63 15.00
C THR A 4 2.01 11.38 13.55
N TYR A 5 1.62 10.14 13.24
CA TYR A 5 1.16 9.73 11.90
C TYR A 5 -0.37 9.77 11.78
N GLU A 6 -1.03 10.62 12.57
CA GLU A 6 -2.49 10.72 12.51
C GLU A 6 -2.91 11.33 11.16
N GLY A 7 -3.67 10.56 10.38
CA GLY A 7 -4.06 10.91 9.02
C GLY A 7 -3.16 10.35 7.93
N ASP A 8 -2.03 9.71 8.26
CA ASP A 8 -1.12 9.14 7.25
C ASP A 8 -1.73 7.92 6.57
N LEU A 9 -1.46 7.78 5.27
CA LEU A 9 -1.76 6.59 4.49
C LEU A 9 -0.55 5.65 4.51
N VAL A 10 -0.75 4.42 4.96
CA VAL A 10 0.28 3.37 4.95
C VAL A 10 -0.12 2.26 4.00
N ALA A 11 0.72 2.02 2.99
CA ALA A 11 0.62 0.86 2.11
C ALA A 11 1.39 -0.34 2.69
N LYS A 12 0.79 -1.53 2.64
CA LYS A 12 1.37 -2.79 3.10
C LYS A 12 1.16 -3.87 2.04
N ILE A 13 2.26 -4.48 1.60
CA ILE A 13 2.23 -5.62 0.67
C ILE A 13 2.49 -6.89 1.47
N TYR A 14 1.46 -7.71 1.66
CA TYR A 14 1.57 -8.97 2.40
C TYR A 14 1.81 -10.13 1.42
N TYR A 15 3.07 -10.42 1.14
CA TYR A 15 3.46 -11.49 0.21
C TYR A 15 2.88 -12.86 0.60
N ALA A 16 3.08 -13.28 1.85
CA ALA A 16 2.60 -14.58 2.33
C ALA A 16 1.07 -14.70 2.32
N LYS A 17 0.36 -13.59 2.58
CA LYS A 17 -1.11 -13.55 2.59
C LYS A 17 -1.70 -13.21 1.22
N ARG A 18 -0.87 -13.00 0.21
CA ARG A 18 -1.24 -12.64 -1.16
C ARG A 18 -2.27 -11.50 -1.23
N LYS A 19 -2.00 -10.40 -0.52
CA LYS A 19 -2.86 -9.21 -0.52
C LYS A 19 -2.10 -7.90 -0.39
N ILE A 20 -2.71 -6.82 -0.87
CA ILE A 20 -2.27 -5.44 -0.67
C ILE A 20 -3.28 -4.73 0.22
N VAL A 21 -2.79 -3.94 1.17
CA VAL A 21 -3.62 -3.19 2.11
C VAL A 21 -3.15 -1.74 2.17
N TRP A 22 -4.08 -0.81 2.09
CA TRP A 22 -3.88 0.60 2.42
C TRP A 22 -4.64 0.90 3.69
N GLU A 23 -4.00 1.55 4.65
CA GLU A 23 -4.58 1.88 5.95
C GLU A 23 -4.39 3.36 6.24
N ILE A 24 -5.49 4.08 6.51
CA ILE A 24 -5.42 5.44 7.05
C ILE A 24 -5.31 5.33 8.56
N LEU A 25 -4.22 5.86 9.11
CA LEU A 25 -3.94 5.85 10.53
C LEU A 25 -4.73 6.96 11.25
N GLN A 26 -6.02 6.75 11.47
CA GLN A 26 -6.85 7.62 12.30
C GLN A 26 -7.17 6.92 13.62
N ARG A 27 -7.14 7.64 14.76
CA ARG A 27 -7.65 7.11 16.03
C ARG A 27 -9.11 7.57 16.18
N PRO A 28 -10.06 6.76 16.66
CA PRO A 28 -10.02 5.33 17.04
C PRO A 28 -10.36 4.37 15.87
N LEU A 29 -10.65 4.89 14.68
CA LEU A 29 -11.18 4.15 13.54
C LEU A 29 -10.12 4.00 12.45
N LYS A 30 -9.89 2.76 12.02
CA LYS A 30 -9.00 2.45 10.89
C LYS A 30 -9.83 2.25 9.63
N CYS A 31 -9.72 3.18 8.69
CA CYS A 31 -10.21 2.97 7.33
C CYS A 31 -9.15 2.16 6.57
N LYS A 32 -9.56 1.04 5.96
CA LYS A 32 -8.67 0.22 5.15
C LYS A 32 -9.28 -0.16 3.80
N ILE A 33 -8.45 -0.16 2.77
CA ILE A 33 -8.73 -0.78 1.48
C ILE A 33 -7.88 -2.04 1.40
N GLU A 34 -8.50 -3.17 1.10
CA GLU A 34 -7.81 -4.47 1.00
C GLU A 34 -8.15 -5.10 -0.35
N THR A 35 -7.11 -5.46 -1.11
CA THR A 35 -7.24 -6.10 -2.42
C THR A 35 -6.48 -7.43 -2.38
N GLN A 36 -7.17 -8.53 -2.69
CA GLN A 36 -6.52 -9.84 -2.84
C GLN A 36 -5.76 -9.87 -4.16
N TRP A 37 -4.65 -10.60 -4.22
CA TRP A 37 -3.89 -10.73 -5.47
C TRP A 37 -4.67 -11.41 -6.59
N SER A 38 -5.61 -12.30 -6.24
CA SER A 38 -6.51 -12.91 -7.23
C SER A 38 -7.33 -11.89 -8.00
N ASP A 39 -7.58 -10.73 -7.39
CA ASP A 39 -8.43 -9.69 -7.95
C ASP A 39 -7.59 -8.65 -8.73
N ILE A 40 -6.25 -8.77 -8.68
CA ILE A 40 -5.32 -7.91 -9.39
C ILE A 40 -5.02 -8.52 -10.76
N ILE A 41 -5.62 -7.95 -11.80
CA ILE A 41 -5.41 -8.40 -13.19
C ILE A 41 -4.08 -7.89 -13.80
N GLY A 42 -3.44 -6.91 -13.17
CA GLY A 42 -2.15 -6.35 -13.61
C GLY A 42 -1.65 -5.23 -12.70
N ILE A 43 -0.34 -4.99 -12.73
CA ILE A 43 0.32 -3.91 -11.99
C ILE A 43 1.15 -3.09 -12.99
N ARG A 44 0.91 -1.78 -13.05
CA ARG A 44 1.74 -0.84 -13.82
C ARG A 44 2.91 -0.40 -12.95
N ALA A 45 4.13 -0.81 -13.32
CA ALA A 45 5.35 -0.39 -12.64
C ALA A 45 6.31 0.28 -13.63
N ILE A 46 6.89 1.40 -13.23
CA ILE A 46 7.92 2.11 -13.99
C ILE A 46 9.26 1.75 -13.37
N MET A 47 10.13 1.07 -14.13
CA MET A 47 11.42 0.58 -13.64
C MET A 47 12.55 1.11 -14.53
N PRO A 48 13.06 2.33 -14.31
CA PRO A 48 14.13 2.89 -15.13
C PRO A 48 15.46 2.14 -14.87
N PRO A 49 16.32 1.98 -15.88
CA PRO A 49 17.63 1.37 -15.68
C PRO A 49 18.45 2.14 -14.64
N ASN A 50 19.06 1.42 -13.69
CA ASN A 50 19.93 1.97 -12.66
C ASN A 50 19.29 3.04 -11.75
N ARG A 51 17.96 3.02 -11.58
CA ARG A 51 17.23 3.92 -10.69
C ARG A 51 16.16 3.17 -9.90
N GLU A 52 15.64 3.82 -8.86
CA GLU A 52 14.50 3.32 -8.12
C GLU A 52 13.26 3.25 -9.02
N GLY A 53 12.46 2.21 -8.82
CA GLY A 53 11.20 2.01 -9.52
C GLY A 53 10.04 2.73 -8.83
N THR A 54 9.03 3.09 -9.61
CA THR A 54 7.80 3.70 -9.10
C THR A 54 6.60 2.80 -9.40
N LEU A 55 5.81 2.56 -8.35
CA LEU A 55 4.51 1.90 -8.43
C LEU A 55 3.43 2.98 -8.31
N GLU A 56 2.75 3.28 -9.42
CA GLU A 56 1.64 4.23 -9.45
C GLU A 56 0.31 3.49 -9.25
N ILE A 57 -0.58 4.08 -8.44
CA ILE A 57 -1.92 3.56 -8.14
C ILE A 57 -2.90 4.72 -8.40
N GLU A 58 -3.88 4.49 -9.28
CA GLU A 58 -4.93 5.45 -9.67
C GLU A 58 -6.31 5.02 -9.14
#